data_AF-A0A531KX44-F1
#
_entry.id   AF-A0A531KX44-F1
#
_cell.length_a   1.000
_cell.length_b   1.000
_cell.length_c   1.000
_cell.angle_alpha   90.00
_cell.angle_beta   90.00
_cell.angle_gamma   90.00
#
_symmetry.space_group_name_H-M   'P 1'
#
loop_
_entity.id
_entity.type
_entity.pdbx_description
1 polymer ?
#
loop_
_entity_poly.entity_id
_entity_poly.type
_entity_poly.pdbx_seq_one_letter_code
_entity_poly.pdbx_strand_id
1 'polypeptide(L)' 'MTTQTGHTEAIAASRVIGTSVYNTEGTHIGDIEDVMLDKF' A
#
# COMPACT_ATOMS: atom_id res chain seq x y z
N MET A 1 5.98 -12.36 -10.65
CA MET A 1 5.77 -11.60 -11.91
C MET A 1 5.41 -10.14 -11.60
N THR A 2 5.44 -9.24 -12.58
CA THR A 2 4.93 -7.86 -12.45
C THR A 2 3.54 -7.76 -13.09
N THR A 3 2.59 -7.11 -12.43
CA THR A 3 1.24 -6.84 -12.94
C THR A 3 1.28 -5.83 -14.09
N GLN A 4 0.18 -5.76 -14.85
CA GLN A 4 0.01 -4.93 -16.06
C GLN A 4 0.37 -3.43 -15.84
N THR A 5 0.31 -2.93 -14.61
CA THR A 5 0.64 -1.53 -14.24
C THR A 5 2.07 -1.36 -13.70
N GLY A 6 2.92 -2.38 -13.78
CA GLY A 6 4.34 -2.31 -13.43
C GLY A 6 4.65 -2.53 -11.95
N HIS A 7 3.67 -2.96 -11.15
CA HIS A 7 3.92 -3.38 -9.76
C HIS A 7 4.33 -4.85 -9.72
N THR A 8 5.23 -5.23 -8.84
CA THR A 8 5.49 -6.65 -8.55
C THR A 8 4.24 -7.26 -7.88
N GLU A 9 3.96 -8.55 -8.10
CA GLU A 9 2.83 -9.28 -7.46
C GLU A 9 2.78 -9.13 -5.93
N ALA A 10 3.93 -8.86 -5.30
CA ALA A 10 4.03 -8.56 -3.88
C ALA A 10 4.85 -7.28 -3.67
N ILE A 11 4.46 -6.51 -2.66
CA ILE A 11 5.21 -5.38 -2.15
C ILE A 11 5.64 -5.70 -0.72
N ALA A 12 6.87 -5.34 -0.36
CA ALA A 12 7.34 -5.51 1.01
C ALA A 12 6.53 -4.61 1.96
N ALA A 13 6.08 -5.15 3.10
CA ALA A 13 5.36 -4.39 4.10
C ALA A 13 6.12 -3.14 4.55
N SER A 14 7.44 -3.22 4.66
CA SER A 14 8.32 -2.08 4.99
C SER A 14 8.27 -0.94 3.99
N ARG A 15 7.84 -1.19 2.75
CA ARG A 15 7.62 -0.15 1.74
C ARG A 15 6.20 0.41 1.79
N VAL A 16 5.22 -0.38 2.25
CA VAL A 16 3.82 0.05 2.37
C VAL A 16 3.65 0.95 3.59
N ILE A 17 4.19 0.55 4.72
CA ILE A 17 4.16 1.32 5.97
C ILE A 17 4.85 2.67 5.75
N GLY A 18 4.18 3.75 6.15
CA GLY A 18 4.61 5.14 5.96
C GLY A 18 4.26 5.74 4.61
N THR A 19 3.55 5.03 3.72
CA THR A 19 3.08 5.60 2.45
C THR A 19 1.84 6.47 2.69
N SER A 20 1.81 7.64 2.07
CA SER A 20 0.67 8.56 2.12
C SER A 20 -0.54 8.03 1.35
N VAL A 21 -1.70 8.15 1.97
CA VAL A 21 -3.00 7.71 1.47
C VAL A 21 -3.81 8.93 1.06
N TYR A 22 -4.47 8.82 -0.10
CA TYR A 22 -5.30 9.87 -0.67
C TYR A 22 -6.70 9.33 -0.94
N ASN A 23 -7.72 10.18 -0.80
CA ASN A 23 -9.09 9.83 -1.19
C ASN A 23 -9.27 9.90 -2.72
N THR A 24 -10.47 9.58 -3.21
CA THR A 24 -10.79 9.59 -4.66
C THR A 24 -10.74 10.98 -5.29
N GLU A 25 -10.74 12.04 -4.48
CA GLU A 25 -10.64 13.43 -4.90
C GLU A 25 -9.17 13.91 -4.92
N GLY A 26 -8.22 13.06 -4.54
CA GLY A 26 -6.79 13.39 -4.45
C GLY A 26 -6.41 14.16 -3.17
N THR A 27 -7.27 14.19 -2.16
CA THR A 27 -6.97 14.82 -0.86
C THR A 27 -6.21 13.85 0.04
N HIS A 28 -5.11 14.31 0.64
CA HIS A 28 -4.33 13.53 1.60
C HIS A 28 -5.14 13.25 2.88
N ILE A 29 -5.24 11.99 3.28
CA ILE A 29 -6.01 11.57 4.45
C ILE A 29 -5.15 11.01 5.60
N GLY A 30 -3.86 10.78 5.37
CA GLY A 30 -2.92 10.27 6.37
C GLY A 30 -1.95 9.26 5.75
N ASP A 31 -1.17 8.59 6.59
CA ASP A 31 -0.17 7.61 6.17
C ASP A 31 -0.50 6.22 6.73
N ILE A 32 0.00 5.16 6.07
CA ILE A 32 -0.19 3.79 6.55
C ILE A 32 0.68 3.53 7.78
N GLU A 33 0.08 3.19 8.92
CA GLU A 33 0.82 2.89 10.16
C GLU A 33 1.30 1.44 10.23
N ASP A 34 0.42 0.48 9.93
CA ASP A 34 0.77 -0.95 9.88
C ASP A 34 -0.20 -1.72 8.97
N VAL A 35 0.13 -2.97 8.65
CA VAL A 35 -0.71 -3.89 7.86
C VAL A 35 -1.07 -5.12 8.69
N MET A 36 -2.37 -5.39 8.80
CA MET A 36 -2.87 -6.60 9.45
C MET A 36 -3.07 -7.69 8.40
N LEU A 37 -2.35 -8.81 8.56
CA LEU A 37 -2.53 -9.99 7.72
C LEU A 37 -3.35 -11.03 8.48
N ASP A 38 -4.28 -11.67 7.77
CA ASP A 38 -4.89 -12.88 8.31
C ASP A 38 -3.79 -13.95 8.48
N LYS A 39 -3.85 -14.62 9.63
CA LYS A 39 -2.85 -15.61 10.03
C LYS A 39 -3.17 -17.01 9.48
N PHE A 40 -4.42 -17.25 9.10
CA PHE A 40 -4.94 -18.59 8.83
C PHE A 40 -5.15 -18.88 7.34
#